data_AF-A0ABD4ULA1-F1
#
_entry.id   AF-A0ABD4ULA1-F1
#
_cell.length_a   1.000
_cell.length_b   1.000
_cell.length_c   1.000
_cell.angle_alpha   90.00
_cell.angle_beta   90.00
_cell.angle_gamma   90.00
#
_symmetry.space_group_name_H-M   'P 1'
#
loop_
_entity.id
_entity.type
_entity.pdbx_description
1 polymer ?
#
loop_
_entity_poly.entity_id
_entity_poly.type
_entity_poly.pdbx_seq_one_letter_code
_entity_poly.pdbx_strand_id
1 'polypeptide(L)'
;MTVFTIGYEGLDIDAFMSLLAEHGIDTVVDIRELPLSRKPGFSKKALASALNLSGLEYVHMVDLGCPKMVRNRYREDGNWKRYTEGFLKHLKTQETAIADLSELASTSNCALLCYEADFNFCHRSIVANAVRDYCGSDVEHISAAGARTTNPAPLRLAFA
;
A
#
# COMPACT_ATOMS: atom_id res chain seq x y z
N MET A 1 5.46 -4.72 15.86
CA MET A 1 4.93 -3.59 15.03
C MET A 1 4.23 -4.22 13.85
N THR A 2 3.13 -3.64 13.39
CA THR A 2 2.35 -4.17 12.26
C THR A 2 2.22 -3.11 11.17
N VAL A 3 2.47 -3.50 9.93
CA VAL A 3 2.19 -2.70 8.74
C VAL A 3 0.89 -3.20 8.13
N PHE A 4 -0.12 -2.34 8.12
CA PHE A 4 -1.38 -2.63 7.48
C PHE A 4 -1.33 -2.28 6.00
N THR A 5 -2.17 -2.92 5.19
CA THR A 5 -2.38 -2.52 3.79
C THR A 5 -3.86 -2.41 3.51
N ILE A 6 -4.25 -1.51 2.62
CA ILE A 6 -5.65 -1.31 2.24
C ILE A 6 -5.77 -0.92 0.75
N GLY A 7 -6.77 -1.46 0.09
CA GLY A 7 -7.16 -1.12 -1.27
C GLY A 7 -8.57 -0.54 -1.29
N TYR A 8 -8.78 0.56 -2.03
CA TYR A 8 -10.08 1.25 -2.06
C TYR A 8 -10.99 0.90 -3.25
N GLU A 9 -10.56 0.00 -4.13
CA GLU A 9 -11.45 -0.59 -5.13
C GLU A 9 -12.65 -1.25 -4.45
N GLY A 10 -13.86 -1.00 -4.97
CA GLY A 10 -15.10 -1.43 -4.33
C GLY A 10 -15.56 -0.59 -3.12
N LEU A 11 -14.67 0.14 -2.43
CA LEU A 11 -15.02 0.94 -1.22
C LEU A 11 -15.37 2.40 -1.51
N ASP A 12 -16.50 2.91 -1.04
CA ASP A 12 -16.67 4.36 -0.91
C ASP A 12 -15.84 4.92 0.25
N ILE A 13 -15.84 6.24 0.41
CA ILE A 13 -15.01 6.90 1.41
C ILE A 13 -15.45 6.53 2.84
N ASP A 14 -16.75 6.36 3.08
CA ASP A 14 -17.27 6.07 4.42
C ASP A 14 -16.91 4.64 4.86
N ALA A 15 -17.06 3.65 3.97
CA ALA A 15 -16.63 2.28 4.23
C ALA A 15 -15.11 2.19 4.42
N PHE A 16 -14.34 2.97 3.64
CA PHE A 16 -12.89 3.05 3.81
C PHE A 16 -12.50 3.62 5.18
N MET A 17 -13.10 4.74 5.60
CA MET A 17 -12.84 5.35 6.91
C MET A 17 -13.25 4.42 8.05
N SER A 18 -14.36 3.68 7.90
CA SER A 18 -14.81 2.69 8.89
C SER A 18 -13.78 1.58 9.09
N LEU A 19 -13.23 1.04 8.00
CA LEU A 19 -12.17 0.02 8.07
C LEU A 19 -10.89 0.53 8.72
N LEU A 20 -10.51 1.79 8.47
CA LEU A 20 -9.35 2.41 9.14
C LEU A 20 -9.58 2.50 10.66
N ALA A 21 -10.78 2.91 11.08
CA ALA A 21 -11.13 3.03 12.50
C ALA A 21 -11.17 1.65 13.20
N GLU A 22 -11.75 0.63 12.55
CA GLU A 22 -11.82 -0.74 13.07
C GLU A 22 -10.43 -1.35 13.36
N HIS A 23 -9.42 -0.99 12.55
CA HIS A 23 -8.05 -1.48 12.71
C HIS A 23 -7.16 -0.50 13.50
N GLY A 24 -7.72 0.59 14.02
CA GLY A 24 -6.98 1.59 14.79
C GLY A 24 -5.81 2.19 14.00
N ILE A 25 -6.02 2.46 12.71
CA ILE A 25 -5.01 3.12 11.87
C ILE A 25 -4.86 4.57 12.31
N ASP A 26 -3.62 5.04 12.43
CA ASP A 26 -3.29 6.43 12.76
C ASP A 26 -2.80 7.19 11.52
N THR A 27 -2.14 6.49 10.59
CA THR A 27 -1.52 7.10 9.41
C THR A 27 -1.81 6.30 8.15
N VAL A 28 -2.33 6.97 7.12
CA VAL A 28 -2.45 6.40 5.78
C VAL A 28 -1.25 6.81 4.95
N VAL A 29 -0.47 5.81 4.53
CA VAL A 29 0.66 5.98 3.63
C VAL A 29 0.21 5.69 2.21
N ASP A 30 -0.04 6.73 1.44
CA ASP A 30 -0.30 6.64 0.02
C ASP A 30 0.98 6.26 -0.72
N ILE A 31 0.99 5.08 -1.30
CA ILE A 31 2.12 4.58 -2.10
C ILE A 31 1.75 4.52 -3.58
N ARG A 32 0.78 5.33 -4.03
CA ARG A 32 0.50 5.49 -5.46
C ARG A 32 1.56 6.41 -6.07
N GLU A 33 2.17 5.99 -7.18
CA GLU A 33 3.06 6.87 -7.96
C GLU A 33 2.30 8.16 -8.36
N LEU A 34 1.05 8.02 -8.78
CA LEU A 34 0.15 9.13 -9.08
C LEU A 34 -1.14 8.98 -8.26
N PRO A 35 -1.34 9.77 -7.19
CA PRO A 35 -2.51 9.69 -6.31
C PRO A 35 -3.72 10.42 -6.90
N LEU A 36 -4.00 10.12 -8.17
CA LEU A 36 -5.17 10.57 -8.92
C LEU A 36 -6.22 9.47 -8.88
N SER A 37 -7.46 9.84 -8.57
CA SER A 37 -8.58 8.91 -8.58
C SER A 37 -9.82 9.62 -9.12
N ARG A 38 -10.61 8.88 -9.91
CA ARG A 38 -11.96 9.29 -10.32
C ARG A 38 -13.01 8.90 -9.27
N LYS A 39 -12.64 8.07 -8.30
CA LYS A 39 -13.53 7.67 -7.21
C LYS A 39 -13.67 8.84 -6.23
N PRO A 40 -14.89 9.30 -5.92
CA PRO A 40 -15.12 10.37 -4.96
C PRO A 40 -14.38 10.10 -3.64
N GLY A 41 -13.73 11.11 -3.09
CA GLY A 41 -12.97 11.00 -1.83
C GLY A 41 -11.53 10.50 -1.96
N PHE A 42 -11.13 9.84 -3.06
CA PHE A 42 -9.82 9.17 -3.15
C PHE A 42 -8.74 9.90 -3.96
N SER A 43 -9.02 11.13 -4.43
CA SER A 43 -7.95 12.00 -4.95
C SER A 43 -7.10 12.53 -3.79
N LYS A 44 -5.80 12.76 -3.99
CA LYS A 44 -4.87 13.21 -2.92
C LYS A 44 -5.44 14.27 -1.99
N LYS A 45 -5.96 15.37 -2.55
CA LYS A 45 -6.50 16.50 -1.76
C LYS A 45 -7.74 16.11 -0.95
N ALA A 46 -8.69 15.42 -1.59
CA ALA A 46 -9.93 15.02 -0.94
C ALA A 46 -9.66 13.99 0.18
N LEU A 47 -8.79 13.02 -0.10
CA LEU A 47 -8.44 11.98 0.84
C LEU A 47 -7.68 12.55 2.05
N ALA A 48 -6.64 13.34 1.82
CA ALA A 48 -5.90 14.00 2.89
C ALA A 48 -6.83 14.88 3.76
N SER A 49 -7.76 15.60 3.14
CA SER A 49 -8.74 16.39 3.89
C SER A 49 -9.66 15.52 4.76
N ALA A 50 -10.16 14.41 4.24
CA ALA A 50 -11.06 13.51 4.98
C ALA A 50 -10.35 12.84 6.16
N LEU A 51 -9.10 12.39 5.94
CA LEU A 51 -8.25 11.79 6.97
C LEU A 51 -7.94 12.79 8.08
N ASN A 52 -7.43 13.96 7.73
CA ASN A 52 -7.02 14.98 8.70
C ASN A 52 -8.22 15.48 9.54
N LEU A 53 -9.41 15.62 8.93
CA LEU A 53 -10.64 15.99 9.66
C LEU A 53 -11.07 14.91 10.68
N SER A 54 -10.62 13.67 10.48
CA SER A 54 -10.89 12.54 11.37
C SER A 54 -9.73 12.27 12.32
N GLY A 55 -8.71 13.14 12.37
CA GLY A 55 -7.52 12.99 13.22
C GLY A 55 -6.50 11.98 12.70
N LEU A 56 -6.60 11.56 11.44
CA LEU A 56 -5.67 10.63 10.79
C LEU A 56 -4.65 11.39 9.96
N GLU A 57 -3.39 10.96 10.02
CA GLU A 57 -2.32 11.54 9.22
C GLU A 57 -2.33 10.96 7.79
N TYR A 58 -1.96 11.80 6.82
CA TYR A 58 -1.78 11.40 5.42
C TYR A 58 -0.34 11.66 4.98
N VAL A 59 0.35 10.60 4.56
CA VAL A 59 1.71 10.68 4.02
C VAL A 59 1.73 10.12 2.61
N HIS A 60 2.40 10.80 1.67
CA HIS A 60 2.55 10.31 0.30
C HIS A 60 4.00 9.96 0.02
N MET A 61 4.30 8.67 -0.11
CA MET A 61 5.63 8.14 -0.42
C MET A 61 5.67 7.70 -1.89
N VAL A 62 5.92 8.67 -2.78
CA VAL A 62 5.90 8.44 -4.24
C VAL A 62 6.94 7.41 -4.70
N ASP A 63 8.07 7.35 -4.02
CA ASP A 63 9.18 6.44 -4.33
C ASP A 63 8.78 4.96 -4.18
N LEU A 64 7.82 4.67 -3.30
CA LEU A 64 7.26 3.33 -3.11
C LEU A 64 6.15 2.99 -4.11
N GLY A 65 5.85 3.90 -5.04
CA GLY A 65 4.84 3.71 -6.08
C GLY A 65 5.32 2.87 -7.25
N CYS A 66 4.39 2.08 -7.82
CA CYS A 66 4.67 1.31 -9.02
C CYS A 66 5.00 2.23 -10.21
N PRO A 67 6.22 2.13 -10.81
CA PRO A 67 6.60 2.95 -11.95
C PRO A 67 5.66 2.78 -13.13
N LYS A 68 5.38 3.87 -13.86
CA LYS A 68 4.50 3.88 -15.03
C LYS A 68 4.82 2.79 -16.06
N MET A 69 6.10 2.54 -16.34
CA MET A 69 6.52 1.52 -17.31
C MET A 69 6.15 0.09 -16.87
N VAL A 70 6.35 -0.23 -15.59
CA VAL A 70 5.98 -1.54 -15.01
C VAL A 70 4.46 -1.70 -15.02
N ARG A 71 3.74 -0.67 -14.58
CA ARG A 71 2.27 -0.65 -14.54
C ARG A 71 1.63 -0.78 -15.93
N ASN A 72 2.12 -0.02 -16.90
CA ASN A 72 1.58 -0.06 -18.26
C ASN A 72 1.79 -1.42 -18.91
N ARG A 73 2.98 -2.02 -18.73
CA ARG A 73 3.27 -3.32 -19.31
C ARG A 73 2.36 -4.42 -18.75
N TYR A 74 2.10 -4.40 -17.45
CA TYR A 74 1.16 -5.34 -16.83
C TYR A 74 -0.28 -5.17 -17.32
N ARG A 75 -0.70 -3.93 -17.61
CA ARG A 75 -2.02 -3.68 -18.24
C ARG A 75 -2.12 -4.25 -19.66
N GLU A 76 -1.01 -4.35 -20.37
CA GLU A 76 -0.96 -4.90 -21.73
C GLU A 76 -0.95 -6.43 -21.73
N ASP A 77 -0.14 -7.06 -20.88
CA ASP A 77 0.12 -8.51 -20.93
C ASP A 77 -0.45 -9.34 -19.77
N GLY A 78 -0.93 -8.70 -18.70
CA GLY A 78 -1.43 -9.38 -17.50
C GLY A 78 -0.39 -10.23 -16.78
N ASN A 79 0.90 -10.09 -17.09
CA ASN A 79 1.95 -10.98 -16.59
C ASN A 79 2.42 -10.55 -15.20
N TRP A 80 1.83 -11.16 -14.17
CA TRP A 80 2.14 -10.82 -12.78
C TRP A 80 3.62 -11.08 -12.42
N LYS A 81 4.20 -12.19 -12.91
CA LYS A 81 5.61 -12.50 -12.65
C LYS A 81 6.53 -11.39 -13.15
N ARG A 82 6.31 -10.92 -14.39
CA ARG A 82 7.08 -9.81 -14.99
C ARG A 82 6.85 -8.49 -14.24
N TYR A 83 5.61 -8.23 -13.81
CA TYR A 83 5.30 -7.07 -12.96
C TYR A 83 6.12 -7.10 -11.67
N THR A 84 6.08 -8.22 -10.94
CA THR A 84 6.82 -8.40 -9.68
C THR A 84 8.32 -8.22 -9.89
N GLU A 85 8.90 -8.85 -10.92
CA GLU A 85 10.33 -8.68 -11.25
C GLU A 85 10.70 -7.21 -11.55
N GLY A 86 9.86 -6.51 -12.32
CA GLY A 86 10.07 -5.09 -12.65
C GLY A 86 9.96 -4.19 -11.42
N PHE A 87 8.93 -4.41 -10.58
CA PHE A 87 8.70 -3.61 -9.39
C PHE A 87 9.76 -3.87 -8.32
N LEU A 88 10.19 -5.12 -8.11
CA LEU A 88 11.29 -5.44 -7.18
C LEU A 88 12.61 -4.77 -7.57
N LYS A 89 12.91 -4.66 -8.87
CA LYS A 89 14.10 -3.92 -9.34
C LYS A 89 14.02 -2.44 -9.01
N HIS A 90 12.85 -1.83 -9.16
CA HIS A 90 12.61 -0.44 -8.73
C HIS A 90 12.74 -0.32 -7.21
N LEU A 91 12.08 -1.18 -6.44
CA LEU A 91 12.06 -1.10 -4.98
C LEU A 91 13.46 -1.23 -4.35
N LYS A 92 14.34 -2.03 -4.96
CA LYS A 92 15.75 -2.13 -4.56
C LYS A 92 16.53 -0.81 -4.62
N THR A 93 16.07 0.17 -5.40
CA THR A 93 16.70 1.50 -5.46
C THR A 93 16.07 2.49 -4.47
N GLN A 94 15.13 2.04 -3.62
CA GLN A 94 14.34 2.89 -2.72
C GLN A 94 14.60 2.56 -1.24
N GLU A 95 15.85 2.22 -0.91
CA GLU A 95 16.25 1.81 0.44
C GLU A 95 15.89 2.87 1.50
N THR A 96 16.15 4.15 1.22
CA THR A 96 15.78 5.26 2.10
C THR A 96 14.27 5.32 2.34
N ALA A 97 13.45 5.18 1.29
CA ALA A 97 11.99 5.20 1.46
C ALA A 97 11.47 3.99 2.26
N ILE A 98 12.12 2.83 2.17
CA ILE A 98 11.82 1.67 3.02
C ILE A 98 12.22 1.92 4.48
N ALA A 99 13.38 2.53 4.71
CA ALA A 99 13.82 2.91 6.05
C ALA A 99 12.86 3.93 6.69
N ASP A 100 12.50 4.99 5.96
CA ASP A 100 11.57 6.04 6.41
C ASP A 100 10.18 5.45 6.74
N LEU A 101 9.68 4.54 5.90
CA LEU A 101 8.42 3.83 6.17
C LEU A 101 8.53 2.92 7.39
N SER A 102 9.67 2.25 7.58
CA SER A 102 9.90 1.38 8.73
C SER A 102 9.95 2.18 10.04
N GLU A 103 10.58 3.35 10.03
CA GLU A 103 10.62 4.26 11.17
C GLU A 103 9.21 4.78 11.49
N LEU A 104 8.45 5.22 10.48
CA LEU A 104 7.08 5.67 10.65
C LEU A 104 6.19 4.56 11.23
N ALA A 105 6.26 3.34 10.69
CA ALA A 105 5.50 2.19 11.17
C ALA A 105 5.90 1.73 12.58
N SER A 106 7.08 2.13 13.06
CA SER A 106 7.53 1.82 14.43
C SER A 106 6.87 2.70 15.49
N THR A 107 6.30 3.84 15.09
CA THR A 107 5.72 4.85 15.99
C THR A 107 4.22 5.09 15.75
N SER A 108 3.63 4.51 14.70
CA SER A 108 2.26 4.75 14.26
C SER A 108 1.68 3.51 13.57
N ASN A 109 0.39 3.22 13.77
CA ASN A 109 -0.31 2.19 12.99
C ASN A 109 -0.52 2.67 11.56
N CYS A 110 0.34 2.21 10.65
CA CYS A 110 0.37 2.66 9.26
C CYS A 110 -0.43 1.73 8.34
N ALA A 111 -1.27 2.30 7.48
CA ALA A 111 -1.93 1.58 6.39
C ALA A 111 -1.39 2.01 5.01
N LEU A 112 -0.76 1.07 4.29
CA LEU A 112 -0.30 1.27 2.91
C LEU A 112 -1.48 1.26 1.95
N LEU A 113 -1.73 2.39 1.31
CA LEU A 113 -2.86 2.59 0.41
C LEU A 113 -2.47 2.37 -1.06
N CYS A 114 -3.26 1.54 -1.74
CA CYS A 114 -3.29 1.47 -3.20
C CYS A 114 -4.73 1.37 -3.72
N TYR A 115 -4.93 1.20 -5.02
CA TYR A 115 -6.25 1.05 -5.65
C TYR A 115 -6.83 -0.36 -5.45
N GLU A 116 -6.12 -1.40 -5.88
CA GLU A 116 -6.68 -2.75 -6.11
C GLU A 116 -7.27 -3.36 -4.83
N ALA A 117 -8.44 -4.01 -4.89
CA ALA A 117 -8.98 -4.66 -3.70
C ALA A 117 -8.13 -5.89 -3.32
N ASP A 118 -7.72 -6.67 -4.33
CA ASP A 118 -6.92 -7.86 -4.16
C ASP A 118 -5.44 -7.52 -3.91
N PHE A 119 -4.98 -7.76 -2.68
CA PHE A 119 -3.58 -7.53 -2.29
C PHE A 119 -2.61 -8.54 -2.94
N ASN A 120 -3.09 -9.65 -3.50
CA ASN A 120 -2.24 -10.65 -4.16
C ASN A 120 -1.64 -10.15 -5.48
N PHE A 121 -2.33 -9.21 -6.12
CA PHE A 121 -1.96 -8.63 -7.41
C PHE A 121 -1.80 -7.12 -7.30
N CYS A 122 -1.13 -6.67 -6.22
CA CYS A 122 -0.87 -5.26 -5.96
C CYS A 122 0.57 -5.05 -5.46
N HIS A 123 1.21 -3.94 -5.84
CA HIS A 123 2.55 -3.62 -5.33
C HIS A 123 2.58 -3.36 -3.83
N ARG A 124 1.46 -2.99 -3.20
CA ARG A 124 1.42 -2.69 -1.76
C ARG A 124 1.88 -3.86 -0.91
N SER A 125 1.60 -5.10 -1.32
CA SER A 125 2.06 -6.30 -0.63
C SER A 125 3.56 -6.50 -0.80
N ILE A 126 4.12 -6.11 -1.96
CA ILE A 126 5.56 -6.17 -2.19
C ILE A 126 6.28 -5.14 -1.30
N VAL A 127 5.72 -3.92 -1.16
CA VAL A 127 6.25 -2.89 -0.25
C VAL A 127 6.15 -3.33 1.21
N ALA A 128 4.98 -3.82 1.66
CA ALA A 128 4.80 -4.32 3.03
C ALA A 128 5.77 -5.47 3.36
N ASN A 129 5.96 -6.41 2.43
CA ASN A 129 6.94 -7.49 2.58
C ASN A 129 8.38 -6.95 2.67
N ALA A 130 8.74 -5.91 1.91
CA ALA A 130 10.06 -5.29 2.00
C ALA A 130 10.28 -4.65 3.39
N VAL A 131 9.27 -3.99 3.96
CA VAL A 131 9.33 -3.44 5.32
C VAL A 131 9.47 -4.56 6.36
N ARG A 132 8.71 -5.66 6.24
CA ARG A 132 8.91 -6.86 7.08
C ARG A 132 10.34 -7.38 6.98
N ASP A 133 10.87 -7.51 5.77
CA ASP A 133 12.21 -8.05 5.57
C ASP A 133 13.29 -7.09 6.10
N TYR A 134 13.02 -5.77 6.13
CA TYR A 134 13.92 -4.75 6.65
C TYR A 134 13.96 -4.68 8.19
N CYS A 135 12.80 -4.70 8.87
CA CYS A 135 12.71 -4.47 10.32
C CYS A 135 11.94 -5.53 11.11
N GLY A 136 11.49 -6.62 10.49
CA GLY A 136 10.77 -7.71 11.15
C GLY A 136 9.32 -7.40 11.52
N SER A 137 8.70 -6.40 10.89
CA SER A 137 7.28 -6.05 11.12
C SER A 137 6.31 -7.16 10.68
N ASP A 138 5.20 -7.32 11.40
CA ASP A 138 4.07 -8.11 10.94
C ASP A 138 3.35 -7.38 9.80
N VAL A 139 2.70 -8.12 8.90
CA VAL A 139 1.92 -7.56 7.79
C VAL A 139 0.49 -8.02 7.90
N GLU A 140 -0.44 -7.07 7.89
CA GLU A 140 -1.88 -7.33 7.93
C GLU A 140 -2.58 -6.68 6.73
N HIS A 141 -3.45 -7.45 6.06
CA HIS A 141 -4.17 -6.97 4.88
C HIS A 141 -5.63 -6.67 5.24
N ILE A 142 -5.97 -5.38 5.31
CA ILE A 142 -7.34 -4.93 5.53
C ILE A 142 -8.15 -5.21 4.27
N SER A 143 -9.27 -5.90 4.43
CA SER A 143 -10.19 -6.22 3.35
C SER A 143 -11.64 -6.09 3.83
N ALA A 144 -12.54 -5.71 2.92
CA ALA A 144 -13.96 -5.69 3.22
C ALA A 144 -14.47 -7.11 3.49
N ALA A 145 -15.43 -7.26 4.41
CA ALA A 145 -16.06 -8.54 4.68
C ALA A 145 -16.58 -9.19 3.38
N GLY A 146 -16.14 -10.43 3.10
CA GLY A 146 -16.49 -11.18 1.88
C GLY A 146 -15.50 -11.06 0.72
N ALA A 147 -14.41 -10.30 0.85
CA ALA A 147 -13.32 -10.31 -0.12
C ALA A 147 -12.63 -11.68 -0.13
N ARG A 148 -12.65 -12.38 -1.26
CA ARG A 148 -11.87 -13.62 -1.45
C ARG A 148 -10.40 -13.24 -1.56
N THR A 149 -9.61 -13.48 -0.52
CA THR A 149 -8.17 -13.26 -0.58
C THR A 149 -7.42 -14.52 -0.13
N THR A 150 -6.78 -15.21 -1.07
CA THR A 150 -5.87 -16.32 -0.79
C THR A 150 -4.51 -15.76 -0.42
N ASN A 151 -3.99 -16.04 0.77
CA ASN A 151 -2.68 -15.58 1.20
C ASN A 151 -1.58 -16.29 0.37
N PRO A 152 -0.77 -15.60 -0.46
CA PRO A 152 0.33 -16.23 -1.19
C PRO A 152 1.54 -16.35 -0.25
N ALA A 153 2.41 -17.30 -0.55
CA ALA A 153 3.65 -17.48 0.18
C ALA A 153 4.52 -16.20 0.15
N PRO A 154 5.23 -15.87 1.24
CA PRO A 154 6.04 -14.66 1.32
C PRO A 154 7.14 -14.67 0.25
N LEU A 155 7.19 -13.64 -0.59
CA LEU A 155 8.35 -13.33 -1.42
C LEU A 155 9.36 -12.60 -0.54
N ARG A 156 10.48 -13.25 -0.19
CA ARG A 156 11.58 -12.62 0.55
C ARG A 156 12.45 -11.77 -0.37
N LEU A 157 12.62 -10.49 -0.06
CA LEU A 157 13.75 -9.70 -0.52
C LEU A 157 14.96 -10.02 0.37
N ALA A 158 16.00 -10.60 -0.22
CA ALA A 158 17.32 -10.54 0.39
C ALA A 158 17.88 -9.14 0.13
N PHE A 159 17.83 -8.28 1.14
CA PHE A 159 18.74 -7.14 1.22
C PHE A 159 20.12 -7.71 1.59
N ALA A 160 21.11 -7.45 0.74
CA ALA A 160 22.49 -7.94 0.89
C ALA A 160 23.43 -6.74 1.01
#